data_AF-A0AAD6SHR2-F1
#
_entry.id   AF-A0AAD6SHR2-F1
#
_cell.length_a   1.000
_cell.length_b   1.000
_cell.length_c   1.000
_cell.angle_alpha   90.00
_cell.angle_beta   90.00
_cell.angle_gamma   90.00
#
_symmetry.space_group_name_H-M   'P 1'
#
loop_
_entity.id
_entity.type
_entity.pdbx_description
1 polymer ?
#
loop_
_entity_poly.entity_id
_entity_poly.type
_entity_poly.pdbx_seq_one_letter_code
_entity_poly.pdbx_strand_id
1 'polypeptide(L)' 'MSDNLERIDFEINYEALFQQVRNLVHNTCAECRSIGYYGEMVRCAQPGCHLNVHLSCVGLSAAPENGSWFCDKCQGCL' A
#
# COMPACT_ATOMS: atom_id res chain seq x y z
N MET A 1 32.34 6.39 -42.35
CA MET A 1 31.76 5.45 -41.37
C MET A 1 30.63 6.21 -40.71
N SER A 2 29.39 5.94 -41.11
CA SER A 2 28.20 6.63 -40.59
C SER A 2 27.68 5.83 -39.39
N ASP A 3 27.73 6.44 -38.21
CA ASP A 3 27.21 5.84 -36.99
C ASP A 3 25.68 5.78 -37.08
N ASN A 4 25.15 4.56 -37.11
CA ASN A 4 23.71 4.29 -37.01
C ASN A 4 23.30 4.48 -35.55
N LEU A 5 22.77 5.64 -35.21
CA LEU A 5 22.06 5.85 -33.95
C LEU A 5 20.65 5.28 -34.10
N GLU A 6 20.46 4.05 -33.64
CA GLU A 6 19.12 3.47 -33.49
C GLU A 6 18.36 4.24 -32.39
N ARG A 7 17.24 4.87 -32.75
CA ARG A 7 16.34 5.50 -31.79
C ARG A 7 15.66 4.42 -30.95
N ILE A 8 15.93 4.44 -29.65
CA ILE A 8 15.16 3.64 -28.69
C ILE A 8 13.86 4.42 -28.42
N ASP A 9 12.78 4.02 -29.08
CA ASP A 9 11.44 4.48 -28.69
C ASP A 9 11.01 3.68 -27.45
N PHE A 10 11.02 4.33 -26.29
CA PHE A 10 10.59 3.69 -25.03
C PHE A 10 9.08 3.85 -24.89
N GLU A 11 8.32 2.77 -25.08
CA GLU A 11 6.87 2.78 -24.83
C GLU A 11 6.61 2.77 -23.32
N ILE A 12 5.93 3.81 -22.81
CA ILE A 12 5.49 3.86 -21.41
C ILE A 12 4.28 2.96 -21.24
N ASN A 13 4.43 1.86 -20.49
CA ASN A 13 3.32 1.01 -20.09
C ASN A 13 2.62 1.60 -18.85
N TYR A 14 1.52 2.33 -19.09
CA TYR A 14 0.75 2.96 -18.02
C TYR A 14 0.11 1.95 -17.05
N GLU A 15 -0.38 0.80 -17.51
CA GLU A 15 -0.97 -0.25 -16.66
C GLU A 15 0.06 -0.77 -15.62
N ALA A 16 1.27 -1.06 -16.09
CA ALA A 16 2.36 -1.49 -15.22
C ALA A 16 2.75 -0.40 -14.21
N LEU A 17 2.80 0.86 -14.66
CA LEU A 17 3.09 2.01 -13.81
C LEU A 17 2.00 2.20 -12.73
N PHE A 18 0.72 2.12 -13.11
CA PHE A 18 -0.39 2.22 -12.16
C PHE A 18 -0.36 1.09 -11.12
N GLN A 19 0.02 -0.13 -11.53
CA GLN A 19 0.18 -1.22 -10.58
C GLN A 19 1.34 -0.98 -9.61
N GLN A 20 2.47 -0.46 -10.09
CA GLN A 20 3.61 -0.08 -9.23
C GLN A 20 3.21 1.00 -8.21
N VAL A 21 2.52 2.05 -8.64
CA VAL A 21 2.03 3.12 -7.75
C VAL A 21 1.02 2.59 -6.74
N ARG A 22 0.06 1.74 -7.14
CA ARG A 22 -0.88 1.10 -6.21
C ARG A 22 -0.18 0.26 -5.15
N ASN A 23 0.84 -0.52 -5.55
CA ASN A 23 1.60 -1.34 -4.62
C ASN A 23 2.35 -0.47 -3.59
N LEU A 24 2.86 0.70 -4.01
CA LEU A 24 3.53 1.62 -3.09
C LEU A 24 2.58 2.17 -2.01
N VAL A 25 1.36 2.56 -2.39
CA VAL A 25 0.36 3.11 -1.47
C VAL A 25 -0.14 2.05 -0.48
N HIS A 26 -0.35 0.81 -0.92
CA HIS A 26 -0.84 -0.25 -0.04
C HIS A 26 0.23 -0.77 0.94
N ASN A 27 1.51 -0.59 0.63
CA ASN A 27 2.63 -1.08 1.45
C ASN A 27 3.26 -0.01 2.34
N THR A 28 2.58 1.13 2.54
CA THR A 28 3.04 2.19 3.43
C THR A 28 2.22 2.16 4.72
N CYS A 29 2.90 1.98 5.85
CA CYS A 29 2.25 2.05 7.16
C CYS A 29 2.05 3.51 7.58
N ALA A 30 0.81 3.88 7.90
CA ALA A 30 0.47 5.25 8.30
C ALA A 30 1.06 5.68 9.66
N GLU A 31 1.30 4.74 10.58
CA GLU A 31 1.84 5.02 11.92
C GLU A 31 3.35 5.28 11.89
N CYS A 32 4.13 4.34 11.33
CA CYS A 32 5.59 4.46 11.30
C CYS A 32 6.14 5.15 10.04
N ARG A 33 5.29 5.41 9.04
CA ARG A 33 5.65 6.01 7.73
C ARG A 33 6.75 5.27 6.97
N SER A 34 6.96 3.99 7.28
CA SER A 34 7.91 3.13 6.59
C SER A 34 7.26 2.55 5.32
N ILE A 35 8.02 2.55 4.23
CA ILE A 35 7.64 1.96 2.95
C ILE A 35 8.23 0.55 2.88
N GLY A 36 7.39 -0.46 2.65
CA GLY A 36 7.83 -1.84 2.49
C GLY A 36 7.78 -2.68 3.77
N TYR A 37 7.83 -4.00 3.55
CA TYR A 37 7.58 -5.09 4.51
C TYR A 37 8.36 -4.93 5.82
N TYR A 38 7.72 -4.40 6.85
CA TYR A 38 8.05 -4.70 8.24
C TYR A 38 6.87 -5.41 8.89
N GLY A 39 6.49 -6.55 8.31
CA GLY A 39 5.51 -7.49 8.87
C GLY A 39 4.13 -7.42 8.22
N GLU A 40 3.22 -8.23 8.77
CA GLU A 40 1.82 -8.28 8.35
C GLU A 40 1.13 -6.93 8.59
N MET A 41 0.22 -6.58 7.69
CA MET A 41 -0.53 -5.33 7.72
C MET A 41 -2.02 -5.58 7.87
N VAL A 42 -2.70 -4.63 8.50
CA VAL A 42 -4.16 -4.58 8.57
C VAL A 42 -4.68 -3.29 7.97
N ARG A 43 -5.80 -3.41 7.26
CA ARG A 43 -6.55 -2.29 6.69
C ARG A 43 -7.78 -2.01 7.53
N CYS A 44 -8.12 -0.74 7.72
CA CYS A 44 -9.38 -0.36 8.34
C CYS A 44 -10.57 -0.89 7.51
N ALA A 45 -11.51 -1.58 8.17
CA ALA A 45 -12.68 -2.19 7.56
C ALA A 45 -13.77 -1.17 7.15
N GLN A 46 -13.68 0.08 7.64
CA GLN A 46 -14.64 1.12 7.28
C GLN A 46 -14.57 1.45 5.78
N PRO A 47 -15.68 1.38 5.03
CA PRO A 47 -15.70 1.75 3.62
C PRO A 47 -15.20 3.19 3.40
N GLY A 48 -14.31 3.36 2.42
CA GLY A 48 -13.68 4.65 2.14
C GLY A 48 -12.51 5.02 3.06
N CYS A 49 -12.23 4.22 4.09
CA CYS A 49 -10.99 4.37 4.86
C CYS A 49 -9.83 3.68 4.11
N HIS A 50 -8.74 4.42 3.92
CA HIS A 50 -7.52 3.93 3.25
C HIS A 50 -6.36 3.72 4.23
N LEU A 51 -6.65 3.70 5.54
CA LEU A 51 -5.63 3.51 6.55
C LEU A 51 -5.12 2.06 6.52
N ASN A 52 -3.82 1.91 6.27
CA ASN A 52 -3.07 0.67 6.34
C ASN A 52 -1.94 0.83 7.36
N VAL A 53 -1.80 -0.16 8.24
CA VAL A 53 -0.80 -0.15 9.32
C VAL A 53 -0.23 -1.54 9.51
N HIS A 54 1.00 -1.65 10.02
CA HIS A 54 1.48 -2.94 10.50
C HIS A 54 0.68 -3.37 11.72
N LEU A 55 0.46 -4.68 11.87
CA LEU A 55 -0.20 -5.24 13.06
C LEU A 55 0.49 -4.78 14.35
N SER A 56 1.81 -4.87 14.39
CA SER A 56 2.62 -4.48 15.55
C SER A 56 2.55 -2.98 15.89
N CYS A 57 2.38 -2.10 14.89
CA CYS A 57 2.23 -0.67 15.10
C CYS A 57 0.95 -0.31 15.85
N VAL A 58 -0.07 -1.18 15.81
CA VAL A 58 -1.34 -1.01 16.51
C VAL A 58 -1.58 -2.08 17.59
N GLY A 59 -0.52 -2.75 18.02
CA GLY A 59 -0.57 -3.72 19.14
C GLY A 59 -1.24 -5.06 18.81
N LEU A 60 -1.45 -5.38 17.54
CA LEU A 60 -1.96 -6.67 17.09
C LEU A 60 -0.81 -7.66 16.90
N SER A 61 -1.02 -8.90 17.34
CA SER A 61 -0.11 -10.02 17.10
C SER A 61 -0.51 -10.87 15.89
N ALA A 62 -1.75 -10.75 15.42
CA ALA A 62 -2.30 -11.44 14.26
C ALA A 62 -3.44 -10.61 13.65
N ALA A 63 -3.73 -10.82 12.36
CA ALA A 63 -4.88 -10.20 11.72
C ALA A 63 -6.19 -10.68 12.39
N PRO A 64 -7.21 -9.82 12.56
CA PRO A 64 -8.50 -10.24 13.10
C PRO A 64 -9.18 -11.26 12.17
N GLU A 65 -9.64 -12.37 12.73
CA GLU A 65 -10.22 -13.49 11.97
C GLU A 65 -11.45 -13.11 11.14
N ASN A 66 -12.23 -12.14 11.63
CA ASN A 66 -13.41 -11.62 10.96
C ASN A 66 -13.11 -10.44 10.01
N GLY A 67 -11.84 -10.10 9.79
CA GLY A 67 -11.41 -8.98 8.94
C GLY A 67 -11.86 -7.60 9.43
N SER A 68 -12.36 -7.48 10.67
CA SER A 68 -13.09 -6.29 11.15
C SER A 68 -12.25 -5.43 12.09
N TRP A 69 -11.06 -4.99 11.65
CA TRP A 69 -10.29 -3.99 12.39
C TRP A 69 -10.72 -2.58 12.00
N PHE A 70 -10.97 -1.74 13.00
CA PHE A 70 -11.30 -0.32 12.80
C PHE A 70 -10.26 0.54 13.50
N CYS A 71 -9.76 1.55 12.79
CA CYS A 71 -8.86 2.54 13.38
C CYS A 71 -9.59 3.45 14.36
N ASP A 72 -8.85 4.13 15.23
CA ASP A 72 -9.41 4.99 16.28
C ASP A 72 -10.37 6.07 15.75
N LYS A 73 -10.18 6.52 14.50
CA LYS A 73 -11.07 7.49 13.85
C LYS A 73 -12.41 6.88 13.40
N CYS A 74 -12.45 5.58 13.15
CA CYS A 74 -13.62 4.88 12.61
C CYS A 74 -14.34 4.02 13.66
N GLN A 75 -13.74 3.76 14.82
CA GLN A 75 -14.35 3.00 15.92
C GLN A 75 -15.67 3.60 16.44
N GLY A 76 -15.95 4.88 16.18
CA GLY A 76 -17.18 5.57 16.57
C GLY A 76 -18.21 5.77 15.45
N CYS A 77 -18.02 5.21 14.26
CA CYS A 77 -18.92 5.40 13.11
C CYS A 77 -20.06 4.35 13.02
N LEU A 78 -20.46 3.76 14.14
CA LEU A 78 -21.52 2.74 14.24
C LEU A 78 -22.92 3.33 14.06
#